data_AF-A0A9J6Q8I9-F1
#
_entry.id   AF-A0A9J6Q8I9-F1
#
_cell.length_a   1.000
_cell.length_b   1.000
_cell.length_c   1.000
_cell.angle_alpha   90.00
_cell.angle_beta   90.00
_cell.angle_gamma   90.00
#
_symmetry.space_group_name_H-M   'P 1'
#
loop_
_entity.id
_entity.type
_entity.pdbx_description
1 polymer ?
#
loop_
_entity_poly.entity_id
_entity_poly.type
_entity_poly.pdbx_seq_one_letter_code
_entity_poly.pdbx_strand_id
1 'polypeptide(L)'
;MLQESRLNNCKVALCAIFKNEAPYILEWIAHHRLIGVTDFYIADNISTDGCSELLTSLHDEGQITLLTWPTLPGVKPQLPAYEKLAELAKKDCVDWALFIDADEFVILDDNHPNIQSVITKITTNDYNVSGITLNWATYGSSDIIINSNNDILSNFEFRFIKDSNINRHYKSLIRLKDFVSSGNTPHEFRIEKSCKYVNTAGEELPQPLTGMSDRVTWANMKIHHYMIKSKSEYVSKKMKKGRASSNASLDMSYFNAHDINHEYAPLKRHWIQSVQHIKNRLQEKYPCGSKDNGSQLYYKNNTSHIGAIDNLKEINNYQLEINGWALGYNGQKPESFRVIANQHLELPIKDIAFKNRPDVLRTIALCNDEQCGFTIACDVPQNEVINSISIYHGNNPIISTGLLNFQINELL
;
A
#
# COMPACT_ATOMS: atom_id res chain seq x y z
N MET A 1 -22.85 -15.01 32.12
CA MET A 1 -22.27 -13.97 33.01
C MET A 1 -20.75 -13.99 33.12
N LEU A 2 -20.07 -14.86 33.89
CA LEU A 2 -18.58 -14.82 34.03
C LEU A 2 -17.78 -15.22 32.77
N GLN A 3 -18.40 -15.93 31.82
CA GLN A 3 -17.77 -16.37 30.56
C GLN A 3 -18.07 -15.45 29.37
N GLU A 4 -19.29 -14.90 29.28
CA GLU A 4 -19.58 -13.78 28.37
C GLU A 4 -18.70 -12.57 28.68
N SER A 5 -18.38 -12.33 29.97
CA SER A 5 -17.44 -11.28 30.36
C SER A 5 -15.98 -11.57 29.99
N ARG A 6 -15.58 -12.85 29.80
CA ARG A 6 -14.23 -13.20 29.30
C ARG A 6 -14.12 -13.00 27.80
N LEU A 7 -15.16 -13.32 27.04
CA LEU A 7 -15.17 -13.14 25.58
C LEU A 7 -15.24 -11.66 25.17
N ASN A 8 -15.89 -10.81 25.97
CA ASN A 8 -15.83 -9.35 25.82
C ASN A 8 -14.45 -8.72 26.15
N ASN A 9 -13.51 -9.51 26.69
CA ASN A 9 -12.16 -9.07 27.07
C ASN A 9 -11.06 -9.87 26.35
N CYS A 10 -11.42 -10.54 25.25
CA CYS A 10 -10.53 -11.35 24.44
C CYS A 10 -9.47 -10.48 23.76
N LYS A 11 -8.19 -10.78 24.00
CA LYS A 11 -7.07 -10.13 23.31
C LYS A 11 -6.93 -10.67 21.90
N VAL A 12 -7.00 -9.78 20.92
CA VAL A 12 -6.90 -10.12 19.51
C VAL A 12 -5.71 -9.39 18.93
N ALA A 13 -4.77 -10.15 18.38
CA ALA A 13 -3.57 -9.61 17.75
C ALA A 13 -3.61 -9.71 16.23
N LEU A 14 -2.88 -8.82 15.58
CA LEU A 14 -2.46 -8.99 14.19
C LEU A 14 -0.99 -9.37 14.12
N CYS A 15 -0.70 -10.40 13.34
CA CYS A 15 0.64 -10.85 13.01
C CYS A 15 0.92 -10.56 11.53
N ALA A 16 1.95 -9.78 11.24
CA ALA A 16 2.24 -9.34 9.88
C ALA A 16 3.75 -9.26 9.62
N ILE A 17 4.14 -9.43 8.35
CA ILE A 17 5.50 -9.16 7.89
C ILE A 17 5.49 -7.95 6.96
N PHE A 18 6.32 -6.96 7.28
CA PHE A 18 6.41 -5.70 6.54
C PHE A 18 7.68 -5.67 5.70
N LYS A 19 7.56 -5.17 4.47
CA LYS A 19 8.69 -4.85 3.60
C LYS A 19 8.34 -3.63 2.77
N ASN A 20 8.94 -2.49 3.08
CA ASN A 20 8.77 -1.24 2.34
C ASN A 20 7.30 -0.83 2.15
N GLU A 21 6.60 -0.62 3.27
CA GLU A 21 5.18 -0.21 3.32
C GLU A 21 5.00 1.05 4.19
N ALA A 22 6.05 1.85 4.37
CA ALA A 22 6.09 2.98 5.31
C ALA A 22 4.87 3.92 5.23
N PRO A 23 4.36 4.29 4.02
CA PRO A 23 3.25 5.24 3.92
C PRO A 23 1.93 4.75 4.56
N TYR A 24 1.75 3.44 4.70
CA TYR A 24 0.45 2.84 5.06
C TYR A 24 0.41 2.28 6.49
N ILE A 25 1.54 2.19 7.18
CA ILE A 25 1.64 1.59 8.53
C ILE A 25 0.66 2.26 9.51
N LEU A 26 0.62 3.59 9.53
CA LEU A 26 -0.20 4.32 10.49
C LEU A 26 -1.70 4.20 10.20
N GLU A 27 -2.11 4.17 8.93
CA GLU A 27 -3.51 3.93 8.55
C GLU A 27 -3.92 2.50 8.91
N TRP A 28 -3.04 1.53 8.65
CA TRP A 28 -3.26 0.12 8.98
C TRP A 28 -3.41 -0.09 10.49
N ILE A 29 -2.53 0.48 11.31
CA ILE A 29 -2.65 0.41 12.78
C ILE A 29 -3.92 1.13 13.25
N ALA A 30 -4.21 2.33 12.75
CA ALA A 30 -5.37 3.13 13.15
C ALA A 30 -6.69 2.41 12.88
N HIS A 31 -6.86 1.86 11.67
CA HIS A 31 -8.03 1.08 11.29
C HIS A 31 -8.22 -0.14 12.17
N HIS A 32 -7.15 -0.93 12.35
CA HIS A 32 -7.27 -2.17 13.10
C HIS A 32 -7.51 -1.94 14.61
N ARG A 33 -7.00 -0.83 15.17
CA ARG A 33 -7.37 -0.41 16.54
C ARG A 33 -8.86 -0.09 16.65
N LEU A 34 -9.43 0.59 15.67
CA LEU A 34 -10.86 0.94 15.68
C LEU A 34 -11.77 -0.28 15.64
N ILE A 35 -11.41 -1.33 14.91
CA ILE A 35 -12.20 -2.58 14.91
C ILE A 35 -12.01 -3.43 16.18
N GLY A 36 -11.14 -3.02 17.10
CA GLY A 36 -10.90 -3.70 18.38
C GLY A 36 -9.68 -4.61 18.44
N VAL A 37 -8.73 -4.53 17.50
CA VAL A 37 -7.43 -5.20 17.66
C VAL A 37 -6.66 -4.56 18.80
N THR A 38 -6.17 -5.39 19.71
CA THR A 38 -5.49 -4.96 20.95
C THR A 38 -3.98 -4.96 20.82
N ASP A 39 -3.42 -5.89 20.05
CA ASP A 39 -1.98 -6.13 19.98
C ASP A 39 -1.50 -6.27 18.54
N PHE A 40 -0.26 -5.86 18.26
CA PHE A 40 0.33 -5.89 16.92
C PHE A 40 1.72 -6.51 17.01
N TYR A 41 1.92 -7.64 16.34
CA TYR A 41 3.20 -8.33 16.24
C TYR A 41 3.68 -8.23 14.81
N ILE A 42 4.75 -7.47 14.60
CA ILE A 42 5.24 -7.13 13.28
C ILE A 42 6.67 -7.65 13.12
N ALA A 43 6.90 -8.40 12.05
CA ALA A 43 8.24 -8.72 11.57
C ALA A 43 8.65 -7.71 10.48
N ASP A 44 9.70 -6.93 10.69
CA ASP A 44 10.27 -6.07 9.65
C ASP A 44 11.31 -6.84 8.83
N ASN A 45 11.06 -6.98 7.52
CA ASN A 45 11.95 -7.64 6.58
C ASN A 45 13.06 -6.69 6.07
N ILE A 46 13.68 -5.93 6.98
CA ILE A 46 14.77 -4.99 6.67
C ILE A 46 14.31 -3.97 5.63
N SER A 47 13.30 -3.18 5.98
CA SER A 47 12.78 -2.17 5.05
C SER A 47 13.78 -1.01 4.85
N THR A 48 13.64 -0.31 3.72
CA THR A 48 14.57 0.74 3.26
C THR A 48 13.88 2.06 2.90
N ASP A 49 12.56 2.16 3.10
CA ASP A 49 11.72 3.32 2.75
C ASP A 49 11.27 4.14 3.97
N GLY A 50 11.91 3.96 5.13
CA GLY A 50 11.50 4.54 6.41
C GLY A 50 10.58 3.65 7.24
N CYS A 51 10.15 2.50 6.72
CA CYS A 51 9.28 1.55 7.44
C CYS A 51 9.96 1.01 8.70
N SER A 52 11.24 0.65 8.64
CA SER A 52 11.99 0.09 9.77
C SER A 52 12.10 1.09 10.92
N GLU A 53 12.40 2.35 10.60
CA GLU A 53 12.53 3.46 11.56
C GLU A 53 11.18 3.76 12.24
N LEU A 54 10.10 3.81 11.46
CA LEU A 54 8.76 4.03 11.99
C LEU A 54 8.31 2.88 12.89
N LEU A 55 8.52 1.63 12.46
CA LEU A 55 8.20 0.45 13.26
C LEU A 55 8.99 0.42 14.56
N THR A 56 10.28 0.77 14.52
CA THR A 56 11.12 0.87 15.73
C THR A 56 10.55 1.90 16.69
N SER A 57 10.20 3.09 16.19
CA SER A 57 9.61 4.16 17.02
C SER A 57 8.28 3.73 17.66
N LEU A 58 7.44 3.00 16.92
CA LEU A 58 6.19 2.45 17.43
C LEU A 58 6.44 1.37 18.50
N HIS A 59 7.49 0.55 18.32
CA HIS A 59 7.86 -0.50 19.26
C HIS A 59 8.35 0.06 20.60
N ASP A 60 9.26 1.02 20.56
CA ASP A 60 9.84 1.64 21.74
C ASP A 60 8.77 2.32 22.62
N GLU A 61 7.68 2.76 22.01
CA GLU A 61 6.53 3.41 22.65
C GLU A 61 5.39 2.43 22.98
N GLY A 62 5.66 1.12 22.91
CA GLY A 62 4.75 0.04 23.27
C GLY A 62 3.49 -0.03 22.40
N GLN A 63 3.51 0.56 21.20
CA GLN A 63 2.37 0.52 20.27
C GLN A 63 2.28 -0.81 19.52
N ILE A 64 3.42 -1.46 19.32
CA ILE A 64 3.59 -2.75 18.63
C ILE A 64 4.73 -3.57 19.29
N THR A 65 4.76 -4.87 19.04
CA THR A 65 5.91 -5.74 19.25
C THR A 65 6.62 -5.97 17.92
N LEU A 66 7.89 -5.58 17.81
CA LEU A 66 8.67 -5.64 16.58
C LEU A 66 9.73 -6.75 16.63
N LEU A 67 9.89 -7.46 15.51
CA LEU A 67 11.01 -8.35 15.24
C LEU A 67 11.75 -7.92 13.98
N THR A 68 13.08 -7.84 14.06
CA THR A 68 13.93 -7.75 12.86
C THR A 68 14.00 -9.12 12.19
N TRP A 69 13.63 -9.21 10.91
CA TRP A 69 13.46 -10.49 10.22
C TRP A 69 14.07 -10.52 8.80
N PRO A 70 15.41 -10.60 8.69
CA PRO A 70 16.07 -10.63 7.39
C PRO A 70 15.72 -11.89 6.58
N THR A 71 15.56 -11.72 5.26
CA THR A 71 15.39 -12.84 4.34
C THR A 71 16.70 -13.60 4.19
N LEU A 72 16.71 -14.89 4.54
CA LEU A 72 17.87 -15.76 4.38
C LEU A 72 17.90 -16.37 2.96
N PRO A 73 19.09 -16.61 2.38
CA PRO A 73 19.21 -17.26 1.07
C PRO A 73 18.47 -18.60 1.02
N GLY A 74 17.61 -18.78 0.01
CA GLY A 74 16.85 -20.02 -0.20
C GLY A 74 15.65 -20.22 0.73
N VAL A 75 15.37 -19.30 1.65
CA VAL A 75 14.27 -19.42 2.62
C VAL A 75 13.22 -18.34 2.38
N LYS A 76 11.97 -18.75 2.14
CA LYS A 76 10.85 -17.80 2.13
C LYS A 76 10.61 -17.30 3.57
N PRO A 77 10.67 -15.99 3.84
CA PRO A 77 10.74 -15.46 5.20
C PRO A 77 9.40 -15.51 5.95
N GLN A 78 8.28 -15.59 5.22
CA GLN A 78 6.94 -15.35 5.77
C GLN A 78 6.47 -16.41 6.76
N LEU A 79 6.58 -17.70 6.44
CA LEU A 79 6.13 -18.78 7.33
C LEU A 79 6.93 -18.84 8.64
N PRO A 80 8.28 -18.81 8.61
CA PRO A 80 9.08 -18.71 9.82
C PRO A 80 8.78 -17.44 10.65
N ALA A 81 8.51 -16.30 10.00
CA ALA A 81 8.11 -15.07 10.70
C ALA A 81 6.78 -15.28 11.44
N TYR A 82 5.76 -15.80 10.75
CA TYR A 82 4.44 -16.02 11.36
C TYR A 82 4.49 -16.99 12.54
N GLU A 83 5.27 -18.06 12.42
CA GLU A 83 5.51 -18.97 13.54
C GLU A 83 6.12 -18.23 14.73
N LYS A 84 7.14 -17.40 14.50
CA LYS A 84 7.78 -16.66 15.58
C LYS A 84 6.87 -15.61 16.22
N LEU A 85 6.09 -14.90 15.42
CA LEU A 85 5.11 -13.91 15.91
C LEU A 85 4.00 -14.60 16.71
N ALA A 86 3.54 -15.79 16.29
CA ALA A 86 2.56 -16.59 17.03
C ALA A 86 3.09 -17.02 18.40
N GLU A 87 4.33 -17.48 18.48
CA GLU A 87 4.98 -17.85 19.75
C GLU A 87 5.04 -16.67 20.72
N LEU A 88 5.41 -15.47 20.23
CA LEU A 88 5.47 -14.26 21.05
C LEU A 88 4.09 -13.84 21.54
N ALA A 89 3.11 -13.76 20.64
CA ALA A 89 1.75 -13.43 20.99
C ALA A 89 1.18 -14.43 22.02
N LYS A 90 1.47 -15.73 21.87
CA LYS A 90 1.06 -16.77 22.82
C LYS A 90 1.73 -16.56 24.19
N LYS A 91 3.01 -16.21 24.22
CA LYS A 91 3.75 -15.90 25.46
C LYS A 91 3.15 -14.69 26.19
N ASP A 92 2.68 -13.69 25.45
CA ASP A 92 2.08 -12.46 25.98
C ASP A 92 0.58 -12.61 26.30
N CYS A 93 0.10 -13.87 26.31
CA CYS A 93 -1.28 -14.25 26.65
C CYS A 93 -2.33 -13.63 25.72
N VAL A 94 -2.01 -13.47 24.43
CA VAL A 94 -3.01 -13.16 23.41
C VAL A 94 -3.91 -14.38 23.18
N ASP A 95 -5.23 -14.16 23.07
CA ASP A 95 -6.19 -15.25 22.87
C ASP A 95 -6.27 -15.69 21.41
N TRP A 96 -6.31 -14.72 20.48
CA TRP A 96 -6.38 -14.97 19.04
C TRP A 96 -5.40 -14.10 18.26
N ALA A 97 -4.80 -14.67 17.21
CA ALA A 97 -3.96 -13.94 16.26
C ALA A 97 -4.46 -14.14 14.83
N LEU A 98 -4.62 -13.04 14.09
CA LEU A 98 -4.89 -13.07 12.66
C LEU A 98 -3.62 -12.70 11.88
N PHE A 99 -3.28 -13.54 10.92
CA PHE A 99 -2.08 -13.40 10.10
C PHE A 99 -2.44 -12.77 8.76
N ILE A 100 -2.09 -11.51 8.57
CA ILE A 100 -2.45 -10.72 7.38
C ILE A 100 -1.25 -9.93 6.86
N ASP A 101 -1.34 -9.54 5.59
CA ASP A 101 -0.32 -8.73 4.92
C ASP A 101 -0.57 -7.23 5.17
N ALA A 102 0.46 -6.40 4.97
CA ALA A 102 0.40 -4.95 5.20
C ALA A 102 -0.55 -4.19 4.23
N ASP A 103 -1.00 -4.84 3.16
CA ASP A 103 -1.98 -4.33 2.20
C ASP A 103 -3.40 -4.91 2.41
N GLU A 104 -3.64 -5.56 3.54
CA GLU A 104 -4.91 -6.18 3.91
C GLU A 104 -5.56 -5.48 5.11
N PHE A 105 -6.86 -5.20 5.00
CA PHE A 105 -7.65 -4.53 6.03
C PHE A 105 -8.88 -5.36 6.40
N VAL A 106 -9.04 -5.69 7.68
CA VAL A 106 -10.21 -6.45 8.16
C VAL A 106 -11.42 -5.54 8.25
N ILE A 107 -12.50 -5.92 7.58
CA ILE A 107 -13.77 -5.19 7.61
C ILE A 107 -14.82 -6.05 8.31
N LEU A 108 -15.46 -5.48 9.32
CA LEU A 108 -16.58 -6.09 10.04
C LEU A 108 -17.90 -5.71 9.39
N ASP A 109 -18.89 -6.58 9.50
CA ASP A 109 -20.27 -6.25 9.17
C ASP A 109 -20.85 -5.28 10.22
N ASP A 110 -21.79 -4.44 9.80
CA ASP A 110 -22.33 -3.33 10.61
C ASP A 110 -23.02 -3.78 11.91
N ASN A 111 -23.39 -5.07 11.97
CA ASN A 111 -24.02 -5.70 13.11
C ASN A 111 -23.04 -5.97 14.27
N HIS A 112 -21.73 -5.72 14.07
CA HIS A 112 -20.69 -6.03 15.04
C HIS A 112 -19.92 -4.77 15.46
N PRO A 113 -19.92 -4.41 16.74
CA PRO A 113 -19.17 -3.24 17.22
C PRO A 113 -17.64 -3.44 17.22
N ASN A 114 -17.16 -4.69 17.27
CA ASN A 114 -15.73 -5.00 17.30
C ASN A 114 -15.45 -6.46 16.87
N ILE A 115 -14.18 -6.81 16.68
CA ILE A 115 -13.77 -8.14 16.23
C ILE A 115 -14.06 -9.22 17.28
N GLN A 116 -14.05 -8.89 18.57
CA GLN A 116 -14.39 -9.81 19.66
C GLN A 116 -15.86 -10.26 19.57
N SER A 117 -16.79 -9.38 19.19
CA SER A 117 -18.20 -9.74 19.01
C SER A 117 -18.37 -10.71 17.84
N VAL A 118 -17.60 -10.55 16.76
CA VAL A 118 -17.59 -11.49 15.63
C VAL A 118 -17.07 -12.86 16.05
N ILE A 119 -15.92 -12.92 16.72
CA ILE A 119 -15.33 -14.18 17.22
C ILE A 119 -16.31 -14.88 18.16
N THR A 120 -16.92 -14.13 19.07
CA THR A 120 -17.94 -14.66 20.00
C THR A 120 -19.11 -15.22 19.22
N LYS A 121 -19.66 -14.47 18.26
CA LYS A 121 -20.79 -14.91 17.43
C LYS A 121 -20.51 -16.23 16.69
N ILE A 122 -19.31 -16.37 16.13
CA ILE A 122 -18.90 -17.57 15.38
C ILE A 122 -18.66 -18.76 16.30
N THR A 123 -18.07 -18.55 17.48
CA THR A 123 -17.59 -19.63 18.35
C THR A 123 -18.53 -20.01 19.49
N THR A 124 -19.59 -19.23 19.76
CA THR A 124 -20.46 -19.42 20.93
C THR A 124 -21.09 -20.82 21.03
N ASN A 125 -21.40 -21.44 19.89
CA ASN A 125 -22.05 -22.75 19.83
C ASN A 125 -21.06 -23.91 19.67
N ASP A 126 -19.78 -23.62 19.45
CA ASP A 126 -18.77 -24.65 19.20
C ASP A 126 -17.39 -24.21 19.68
N TYR A 127 -17.03 -24.71 20.86
CA TYR A 127 -15.77 -24.37 21.51
C TYR A 127 -14.54 -25.01 20.85
N ASN A 128 -14.71 -25.98 19.95
CA ASN A 128 -13.61 -26.61 19.22
C ASN A 128 -13.15 -25.78 18.02
N VAL A 129 -13.89 -24.72 17.67
CA VAL A 129 -13.47 -23.76 16.64
C VAL A 129 -12.23 -23.01 17.11
N SER A 130 -11.11 -23.23 16.42
CA SER A 130 -9.82 -22.60 16.73
C SER A 130 -9.15 -21.97 15.52
N GLY A 131 -9.73 -22.13 14.33
CA GLY A 131 -9.37 -21.39 13.13
C GLY A 131 -10.60 -20.76 12.49
N ILE A 132 -10.52 -19.50 12.11
CA ILE A 132 -11.54 -18.80 11.33
C ILE A 132 -10.88 -18.28 10.06
N THR A 133 -11.39 -18.67 8.89
CA THR A 133 -10.87 -18.20 7.59
C THR A 133 -11.65 -16.99 7.10
N LEU A 134 -10.95 -15.91 6.75
CA LEU A 134 -11.53 -14.69 6.21
C LEU A 134 -11.20 -14.58 4.72
N ASN A 135 -12.20 -14.66 3.85
CA ASN A 135 -12.00 -14.49 2.42
C ASN A 135 -11.64 -13.05 2.05
N TRP A 136 -10.82 -12.91 1.00
CA TRP A 136 -10.51 -11.63 0.40
C TRP A 136 -11.73 -11.00 -0.30
N ALA A 137 -11.73 -9.68 -0.31
CA ALA A 137 -12.46 -8.79 -1.19
C ALA A 137 -11.38 -7.92 -1.86
N THR A 138 -10.97 -8.33 -3.05
CA THR A 138 -9.81 -7.76 -3.74
C THR A 138 -10.20 -6.46 -4.43
N TYR A 139 -9.40 -5.40 -4.24
CA TYR A 139 -9.61 -4.09 -4.83
C TYR A 139 -8.67 -3.86 -6.01
N GLY A 140 -9.19 -3.20 -7.06
CA GLY A 140 -8.38 -2.70 -8.17
C GLY A 140 -7.73 -1.35 -7.83
N SER A 141 -7.17 -0.68 -8.83
CA SER A 141 -6.53 0.63 -8.64
C SER A 141 -7.52 1.78 -8.49
N SER A 142 -8.83 1.56 -8.71
CA SER A 142 -9.84 2.63 -8.84
C SER A 142 -9.45 3.68 -9.89
N ASP A 143 -8.75 3.22 -10.94
CA ASP A 143 -8.13 4.01 -11.99
C ASP A 143 -7.13 5.08 -11.49
N ILE A 144 -6.65 4.94 -10.24
CA ILE A 144 -5.70 5.85 -9.63
C ILE A 144 -4.29 5.55 -10.13
N ILE A 145 -3.71 6.54 -10.80
CA ILE A 145 -2.31 6.48 -11.24
C ILE A 145 -1.37 6.80 -10.08
N ILE A 146 -1.64 7.87 -9.31
CA ILE A 146 -0.79 8.35 -8.20
C ILE A 146 -1.63 8.50 -6.93
N ASN A 147 -1.18 7.87 -5.84
CA ASN A 147 -1.80 7.96 -4.52
C ASN A 147 -1.15 9.08 -3.67
N SER A 148 -1.48 10.34 -3.91
CA SER A 148 -0.72 11.49 -3.38
C SER A 148 -0.83 11.72 -1.87
N ASN A 149 -1.95 11.36 -1.25
CA ASN A 149 -2.16 11.47 0.21
C ASN A 149 -1.76 10.20 0.98
N ASN A 150 -1.35 9.14 0.28
CA ASN A 150 -1.05 7.83 0.86
C ASN A 150 -2.18 7.28 1.74
N ASP A 151 -3.44 7.55 1.36
CA ASP A 151 -4.61 6.91 1.97
C ASP A 151 -5.00 5.70 1.11
N ILE A 152 -5.27 4.57 1.74
CA ILE A 152 -5.76 3.37 1.09
C ILE A 152 -7.29 3.37 1.12
N LEU A 153 -7.86 3.51 2.31
CA LEU A 153 -9.28 3.23 2.56
C LEU A 153 -10.23 4.23 1.89
N SER A 154 -9.79 5.48 1.67
CA SER A 154 -10.58 6.52 1.01
C SER A 154 -10.37 6.60 -0.50
N ASN A 155 -9.35 5.94 -1.03
CA ASN A 155 -8.92 6.13 -2.42
C ASN A 155 -9.25 4.92 -3.29
N PHE A 156 -9.07 3.72 -2.76
CA PHE A 156 -9.34 2.49 -3.50
C PHE A 156 -10.74 1.97 -3.15
N GLU A 157 -11.74 2.44 -3.90
CA GLU A 157 -13.15 2.18 -3.61
C GLU A 157 -13.79 1.17 -4.59
N PHE A 158 -13.09 0.78 -5.66
CA PHE A 158 -13.58 -0.18 -6.65
C PHE A 158 -12.91 -1.54 -6.52
N ARG A 159 -13.72 -2.60 -6.58
CA ARG A 159 -13.28 -3.97 -6.35
C ARG A 159 -13.80 -4.97 -7.39
N PHE A 160 -13.27 -6.17 -7.31
CA PHE A 160 -13.78 -7.34 -8.04
C PHE A 160 -15.18 -7.71 -7.55
N ILE A 161 -15.98 -8.34 -8.44
CA ILE A 161 -17.23 -8.97 -8.02
C ILE A 161 -16.96 -10.07 -6.99
N LYS A 162 -17.91 -10.30 -6.07
CA LYS A 162 -17.74 -11.22 -4.93
C LYS A 162 -17.15 -12.58 -5.31
N ASP A 163 -17.78 -13.29 -6.23
CA ASP A 163 -17.44 -14.68 -6.55
C ASP A 163 -16.27 -14.83 -7.55
N SER A 164 -15.48 -13.77 -7.75
CA SER A 164 -14.22 -13.85 -8.49
C SER A 164 -13.27 -14.85 -7.85
N ASN A 165 -12.58 -15.67 -8.65
CA ASN A 165 -11.71 -16.74 -8.14
C ASN A 165 -10.62 -16.23 -7.16
N ILE A 166 -10.11 -15.00 -7.36
CA ILE A 166 -9.13 -14.38 -6.45
C ILE A 166 -9.68 -14.18 -5.03
N ASN A 167 -10.97 -13.93 -4.87
CA ASN A 167 -11.60 -13.73 -3.57
C ASN A 167 -11.81 -15.04 -2.79
N ARG A 168 -11.56 -16.20 -3.42
CA ARG A 168 -11.58 -17.50 -2.73
C ARG A 168 -10.37 -17.69 -1.82
N HIS A 169 -9.29 -16.94 -2.03
CA HIS A 169 -8.20 -16.88 -1.09
C HIS A 169 -8.68 -16.36 0.27
N TYR A 170 -8.06 -16.84 1.33
CA TYR A 170 -8.36 -16.40 2.68
C TYR A 170 -7.10 -16.21 3.52
N LYS A 171 -7.25 -15.50 4.64
CA LYS A 171 -6.29 -15.54 5.75
C LYS A 171 -6.93 -16.16 6.98
N SER A 172 -6.13 -16.50 7.97
CA SER A 172 -6.60 -17.25 9.14
C SER A 172 -6.40 -16.50 10.44
N LEU A 173 -7.49 -16.44 11.20
CA LEU A 173 -7.55 -16.04 12.60
C LEU A 173 -7.50 -17.29 13.46
N ILE A 174 -6.46 -17.43 14.28
CA ILE A 174 -6.14 -18.64 15.03
C ILE A 174 -6.24 -18.39 16.52
N ARG A 175 -6.86 -19.31 17.26
CA ARG A 175 -6.85 -19.31 18.71
C ARG A 175 -5.51 -19.84 19.20
N LEU A 176 -4.72 -18.99 19.84
CA LEU A 176 -3.30 -19.26 20.10
C LEU A 176 -3.05 -20.37 21.13
N LYS A 177 -3.98 -20.61 22.07
CA LYS A 177 -3.85 -21.75 22.99
C LYS A 177 -3.80 -23.09 22.25
N ASP A 178 -4.48 -23.19 21.11
CA ASP A 178 -4.61 -24.40 20.30
C ASP A 178 -3.69 -24.37 19.06
N PHE A 179 -2.84 -23.34 18.92
CA PHE A 179 -1.82 -23.23 17.88
C PHE A 179 -0.65 -24.20 18.13
N VAL A 180 -0.26 -24.95 17.09
CA VAL A 180 0.83 -25.93 17.11
C VAL A 180 2.03 -25.43 16.30
N SER A 181 1.84 -25.07 15.03
CA SER A 181 2.92 -24.60 14.14
C SER A 181 2.40 -23.85 12.92
N SER A 182 3.29 -23.22 12.16
CA SER A 182 2.97 -22.79 10.80
C SER A 182 2.61 -23.98 9.89
N GLY A 183 1.74 -23.76 8.89
CA GLY A 183 1.34 -24.77 7.91
C GLY A 183 2.23 -24.77 6.65
N ASN A 184 1.73 -25.28 5.54
CA ASN A 184 2.50 -25.33 4.28
C ASN A 184 2.38 -24.04 3.47
N THR A 185 1.36 -23.22 3.75
CA THR A 185 1.12 -21.94 3.09
C THR A 185 0.89 -20.85 4.12
N PRO A 186 1.12 -19.56 3.79
CA PRO A 186 0.88 -18.43 4.70
C PRO A 186 -0.59 -18.25 5.11
N HIS A 187 -1.48 -19.08 4.57
CA HIS A 187 -2.92 -19.04 4.78
C HIS A 187 -3.40 -20.13 5.73
N GLU A 188 -2.55 -21.08 6.13
CA GLU A 188 -2.95 -22.19 7.00
C GLU A 188 -1.97 -22.39 8.16
N PHE A 189 -2.51 -22.80 9.30
CA PHE A 189 -1.75 -23.07 10.51
C PHE A 189 -2.18 -24.40 11.11
N ARG A 190 -1.22 -25.15 11.67
CA ARG A 190 -1.52 -26.40 12.36
C ARG A 190 -2.08 -26.05 13.74
N ILE A 191 -3.25 -26.62 14.03
CA ILE A 191 -3.93 -26.51 15.32
C ILE A 191 -4.10 -27.89 15.95
N GLU A 192 -4.46 -27.94 17.23
CA GLU A 192 -4.73 -29.19 17.94
C GLU A 192 -5.74 -30.08 17.20
N LYS A 193 -5.52 -31.41 17.24
CA LYS A 193 -6.30 -32.37 16.43
C LYS A 193 -7.80 -32.40 16.77
N SER A 194 -8.17 -32.02 17.99
CA SER A 194 -9.57 -31.93 18.43
C SER A 194 -10.28 -30.65 17.96
N CYS A 195 -9.54 -29.72 17.35
CA CYS A 195 -10.03 -28.42 16.92
C CYS A 195 -10.25 -28.36 15.42
N LYS A 196 -11.00 -27.34 14.97
CA LYS A 196 -11.38 -27.18 13.56
C LYS A 196 -11.35 -25.75 13.06
N TYR A 197 -11.38 -25.63 11.73
CA TYR A 197 -11.52 -24.39 10.99
C TYR A 197 -12.95 -24.18 10.52
N VAL A 198 -13.44 -22.95 10.65
CA VAL A 198 -14.72 -22.51 10.08
C VAL A 198 -14.51 -21.25 9.24
N ASN A 199 -15.44 -20.98 8.34
CA ASN A 199 -15.48 -19.70 7.63
C ASN A 199 -16.13 -18.63 8.51
N THR A 200 -16.24 -17.41 7.98
CA THR A 200 -16.83 -16.29 8.72
C THR A 200 -18.34 -16.43 8.97
N ALA A 201 -19.02 -17.41 8.36
CA ALA A 201 -20.40 -17.78 8.67
C ALA A 201 -20.51 -18.88 9.76
N GLY A 202 -19.39 -19.44 10.22
CA GLY A 202 -19.36 -20.56 11.17
C GLY A 202 -19.48 -21.94 10.52
N GLU A 203 -19.38 -22.03 9.19
CA GLU A 203 -19.43 -23.30 8.46
C GLU A 203 -18.04 -23.93 8.42
N GLU A 204 -17.94 -25.22 8.71
CA GLU A 204 -16.68 -25.95 8.74
C GLU A 204 -16.03 -26.05 7.35
N LEU A 205 -14.70 -25.86 7.30
CA LEU A 205 -13.95 -26.00 6.05
C LEU A 205 -13.56 -27.45 5.79
N PRO A 206 -13.64 -27.92 4.52
CA PRO A 206 -13.11 -29.21 4.15
C PRO A 206 -11.58 -29.25 4.31
N GLN A 207 -11.07 -30.40 4.75
CA GLN A 207 -9.64 -30.70 4.80
C GLN A 207 -9.20 -31.46 3.53
N PRO A 208 -7.96 -31.30 3.06
CA PRO A 208 -6.92 -30.43 3.60
C PRO A 208 -7.19 -28.94 3.30
N LEU A 209 -6.73 -28.06 4.19
CA LEU A 209 -6.67 -26.63 3.90
C LEU A 209 -5.65 -26.37 2.77
N THR A 210 -5.90 -25.33 1.98
CA THR A 210 -5.08 -24.99 0.80
C THR A 210 -4.81 -23.49 0.68
N GLY A 211 -5.37 -22.67 1.57
CA GLY A 211 -5.39 -21.21 1.43
C GLY A 211 -6.43 -20.67 0.45
N MET A 212 -7.28 -21.53 -0.11
CA MET A 212 -8.45 -21.15 -0.91
C MET A 212 -9.69 -21.93 -0.45
N SER A 213 -10.84 -21.28 -0.39
CA SER A 213 -12.13 -21.91 -0.10
C SER A 213 -12.86 -22.31 -1.39
N ASP A 214 -13.84 -23.21 -1.31
CA ASP A 214 -14.68 -23.57 -2.46
C ASP A 214 -15.58 -22.43 -2.92
N ARG A 215 -16.03 -21.60 -1.96
CA ARG A 215 -16.88 -20.43 -2.19
C ARG A 215 -16.44 -19.24 -1.33
N VAL A 216 -16.74 -18.04 -1.79
CA VAL A 216 -16.43 -16.79 -1.09
C VAL A 216 -17.46 -16.51 0.01
N THR A 217 -17.00 -16.41 1.26
CA THR A 217 -17.87 -16.12 2.42
C THR A 217 -17.44 -14.81 3.08
N TRP A 218 -18.36 -13.84 3.11
CA TRP A 218 -18.16 -12.51 3.72
C TRP A 218 -19.18 -12.23 4.85
N ALA A 219 -19.74 -13.28 5.46
CA ALA A 219 -20.65 -13.11 6.60
C ALA A 219 -19.88 -12.61 7.83
N ASN A 220 -20.41 -11.65 8.58
CA ASN A 220 -19.81 -11.06 9.79
C ASN A 220 -18.47 -10.28 9.59
N MET A 221 -17.54 -10.77 8.78
CA MET A 221 -16.28 -10.08 8.45
C MET A 221 -15.65 -10.59 7.14
N LYS A 222 -14.74 -9.79 6.58
CA LYS A 222 -13.96 -10.07 5.37
C LYS A 222 -12.64 -9.31 5.39
N ILE A 223 -11.75 -9.56 4.42
CA ILE A 223 -10.51 -8.80 4.24
C ILE A 223 -10.58 -7.99 2.96
N HIS A 224 -10.48 -6.67 3.04
CA HIS A 224 -10.19 -5.85 1.87
C HIS A 224 -8.71 -6.00 1.52
N HIS A 225 -8.42 -6.46 0.29
CA HIS A 225 -7.05 -6.68 -0.17
C HIS A 225 -6.67 -5.69 -1.28
N TYR A 226 -5.73 -4.80 -0.98
CA TYR A 226 -5.27 -3.75 -1.88
C TYR A 226 -3.93 -4.15 -2.52
N MET A 227 -3.97 -5.23 -3.30
CA MET A 227 -2.77 -5.92 -3.76
C MET A 227 -1.92 -5.11 -4.75
N ILE A 228 -2.57 -4.36 -5.65
CA ILE A 228 -1.90 -3.58 -6.70
C ILE A 228 -1.79 -2.09 -6.37
N LYS A 229 -2.70 -1.55 -5.54
CA LYS A 229 -2.80 -0.12 -5.20
C LYS A 229 -2.77 0.75 -6.47
N SER A 230 -2.17 1.93 -6.40
CA SER A 230 -2.06 2.82 -7.57
C SER A 230 -1.08 2.29 -8.60
N LYS A 231 -1.28 2.63 -9.88
CA LYS A 231 -0.39 2.20 -10.97
C LYS A 231 1.07 2.60 -10.74
N SER A 232 1.31 3.82 -10.25
CA SER A 232 2.66 4.32 -9.96
C SER A 232 3.35 3.51 -8.86
N GLU A 233 2.61 3.11 -7.82
CA GLU A 233 3.16 2.29 -6.75
C GLU A 233 3.44 0.85 -7.21
N TYR A 234 2.56 0.29 -8.03
CA TYR A 234 2.79 -1.02 -8.63
C TYR A 234 4.11 -1.04 -9.42
N VAL A 235 4.30 -0.06 -10.31
CA VAL A 235 5.49 0.06 -11.16
C VAL A 235 6.76 0.33 -10.34
N SER A 236 6.70 1.24 -9.37
CA SER A 236 7.87 1.66 -8.61
C SER A 236 8.29 0.66 -7.53
N LYS A 237 7.34 -0.07 -6.93
CA LYS A 237 7.58 -0.98 -5.80
C LYS A 237 7.29 -2.44 -6.15
N LYS A 238 6.03 -2.81 -6.45
CA LYS A 238 5.63 -4.23 -6.57
C LYS A 238 6.32 -4.96 -7.73
N MET A 239 6.42 -4.33 -8.90
CA MET A 239 7.13 -4.90 -10.06
C MET A 239 8.58 -5.27 -9.73
N LYS A 240 9.28 -4.42 -8.97
CA LYS A 240 10.67 -4.66 -8.54
C LYS A 240 10.80 -5.71 -7.43
N LYS A 241 9.77 -5.87 -6.59
CA LYS A 241 9.75 -6.82 -5.46
C LYS A 241 9.43 -8.27 -5.88
N GLY A 242 8.62 -8.49 -6.92
CA GLY A 242 8.14 -9.84 -7.31
C GLY A 242 7.04 -10.39 -6.38
N ARG A 243 6.72 -11.69 -6.46
CA ARG A 243 5.71 -12.36 -5.59
C ARG A 243 6.38 -13.15 -4.46
N ALA A 244 5.80 -13.14 -3.26
CA ALA A 244 6.23 -14.02 -2.17
C ALA A 244 5.98 -15.52 -2.49
N SER A 245 4.98 -15.81 -3.33
CA SER A 245 4.59 -17.17 -3.69
C SER A 245 5.34 -17.74 -4.89
N SER A 246 5.87 -16.93 -5.81
CA SER A 246 6.54 -17.39 -7.04
C SER A 246 7.77 -16.56 -7.43
N ASN A 247 8.73 -17.19 -8.12
CA ASN A 247 9.96 -16.55 -8.61
C ASN A 247 9.77 -15.79 -9.94
N ALA A 248 8.53 -15.56 -10.39
CA ALA A 248 8.25 -14.88 -11.65
C ALA A 248 8.39 -13.35 -11.46
N SER A 249 9.06 -12.69 -12.40
CA SER A 249 9.07 -11.22 -12.48
C SER A 249 7.65 -10.72 -12.67
N LEU A 250 7.24 -9.76 -11.85
CA LEU A 250 5.96 -9.08 -12.00
C LEU A 250 6.08 -8.01 -13.09
N ASP A 251 5.21 -8.06 -14.09
CA ASP A 251 5.14 -7.09 -15.17
C ASP A 251 3.77 -6.39 -15.21
N MET A 252 3.54 -5.56 -16.25
CA MET A 252 2.26 -4.89 -16.44
C MET A 252 1.11 -5.85 -16.80
N SER A 253 1.39 -7.06 -17.29
CA SER A 253 0.33 -8.05 -17.55
C SER A 253 -0.34 -8.46 -16.24
N TYR A 254 0.44 -8.60 -15.17
CA TYR A 254 -0.10 -8.86 -13.84
C TYR A 254 -0.92 -7.70 -13.32
N PHE A 255 -0.48 -6.44 -13.50
CA PHE A 255 -1.29 -5.28 -13.14
C PHE A 255 -2.63 -5.31 -13.86
N ASN A 256 -2.62 -5.43 -15.19
CA ASN A 256 -3.83 -5.42 -16.00
C ASN A 256 -4.77 -6.59 -15.67
N ALA A 257 -4.24 -7.75 -15.32
CA ALA A 257 -5.04 -8.90 -14.87
C ALA A 257 -5.66 -8.70 -13.48
N HIS A 258 -5.12 -7.79 -12.68
CA HIS A 258 -5.55 -7.54 -11.31
C HIS A 258 -6.17 -6.14 -11.07
N ASP A 259 -6.23 -5.29 -12.09
CA ASP A 259 -6.85 -3.97 -12.06
C ASP A 259 -8.32 -4.05 -12.49
N ILE A 260 -9.12 -4.70 -11.66
CA ILE A 260 -10.55 -4.89 -11.90
C ILE A 260 -11.34 -3.97 -10.98
N ASN A 261 -11.97 -2.95 -11.59
CA ASN A 261 -12.73 -1.89 -10.91
C ASN A 261 -14.25 -2.06 -11.12
N HIS A 262 -14.77 -3.28 -10.95
CA HIS A 262 -16.16 -3.64 -11.32
C HIS A 262 -17.24 -3.15 -10.35
N GLU A 263 -17.04 -3.31 -9.04
CA GLU A 263 -18.01 -2.93 -8.01
C GLU A 263 -17.53 -1.71 -7.24
N TYR A 264 -18.31 -0.63 -7.24
CA TYR A 264 -18.13 0.47 -6.31
C TYR A 264 -18.54 0.04 -4.90
N ALA A 265 -17.57 0.01 -3.99
CA ALA A 265 -17.73 -0.48 -2.62
C ALA A 265 -16.88 0.33 -1.63
N PRO A 266 -17.20 1.62 -1.42
CA PRO A 266 -16.48 2.48 -0.49
C PRO A 266 -16.74 2.09 0.97
N LEU A 267 -15.83 2.48 1.86
CA LEU A 267 -16.12 2.46 3.29
C LEU A 267 -17.00 3.66 3.68
N LYS A 268 -17.68 3.54 4.82
CA LYS A 268 -18.52 4.63 5.33
C LYS A 268 -17.66 5.83 5.67
N ARG A 269 -18.09 7.03 5.25
CA ARG A 269 -17.34 8.29 5.46
C ARG A 269 -16.96 8.55 6.92
N HIS A 270 -17.86 8.29 7.87
CA HIS A 270 -17.56 8.49 9.29
C HIS A 270 -16.48 7.53 9.81
N TRP A 271 -16.39 6.33 9.23
CA TRP A 271 -15.33 5.37 9.55
C TRP A 271 -13.99 5.90 9.04
N ILE A 272 -13.94 6.32 7.77
CA ILE A 272 -12.75 6.94 7.16
C ILE A 272 -12.26 8.13 8.00
N GLN A 273 -13.17 9.02 8.41
CA GLN A 273 -12.84 10.17 9.27
C GLN A 273 -12.27 9.74 10.63
N SER A 274 -12.79 8.67 11.22
CA SER A 274 -12.29 8.12 12.49
C SER A 274 -10.88 7.54 12.32
N VAL A 275 -10.64 6.80 11.24
CA VAL A 275 -9.31 6.26 10.90
C VAL A 275 -8.33 7.42 10.69
N GLN A 276 -8.69 8.41 9.87
CA GLN A 276 -7.85 9.58 9.59
C GLN A 276 -7.53 10.37 10.86
N HIS A 277 -8.50 10.54 11.76
CA HIS A 277 -8.25 11.22 13.05
C HIS A 277 -7.17 10.50 13.87
N ILE A 278 -7.24 9.18 13.99
CA ILE A 278 -6.24 8.39 14.72
C ILE A 278 -4.91 8.37 13.98
N LYS A 279 -4.91 8.17 12.65
CA LYS A 279 -3.73 8.23 11.79
C LYS A 279 -2.96 9.54 11.99
N ASN A 280 -3.65 10.68 11.91
CA ASN A 280 -3.03 11.99 12.05
C ASN A 280 -2.40 12.19 13.43
N ARG A 281 -3.08 11.76 14.51
CA ARG A 281 -2.52 11.79 15.86
C ARG A 281 -1.28 10.92 16.01
N LEU A 282 -1.28 9.73 15.40
CA LEU A 282 -0.10 8.85 15.37
C LEU A 282 1.03 9.50 14.57
N GLN A 283 0.73 10.16 13.45
CA GLN A 283 1.72 10.82 12.60
C GLN A 283 2.34 12.05 13.28
N GLU A 284 1.57 12.82 14.05
CA GLU A 284 2.07 13.93 14.87
C GLU A 284 3.01 13.43 15.96
N LYS A 285 2.68 12.30 16.61
CA LYS A 285 3.48 11.72 17.70
C LYS A 285 4.72 10.98 17.20
N TYR A 286 4.59 10.27 16.08
CA TYR A 286 5.65 9.51 15.43
C TYR A 286 5.86 10.13 14.05
N PRO A 287 6.45 11.35 14.00
CA PRO A 287 6.81 11.93 12.72
C PRO A 287 7.74 10.93 12.06
N CYS A 288 7.27 10.31 10.99
CA CYS A 288 8.10 9.37 10.27
C CYS A 288 9.32 10.17 9.85
N GLY A 289 10.48 9.80 10.39
CA GLY A 289 11.75 10.20 9.85
C GLY A 289 11.87 9.52 8.51
N SER A 290 11.07 9.95 7.52
CA SER A 290 11.52 9.87 6.15
C SER A 290 12.82 10.67 6.17
N LYS A 291 13.95 9.96 6.35
CA LYS A 291 15.09 10.27 5.51
C LYS A 291 14.47 10.37 4.14
N ASP A 292 14.44 11.60 3.65
CA ASP A 292 14.00 11.96 2.33
C ASP A 292 15.01 11.32 1.36
N ASN A 293 15.03 9.98 1.34
CA ASN A 293 15.81 9.14 0.45
C ASN A 293 14.97 9.09 -0.82
N GLY A 294 14.96 10.24 -1.49
CA GLY A 294 14.41 10.51 -2.82
C GLY A 294 13.45 9.46 -3.36
N SER A 295 12.16 9.64 -3.11
CA SER A 295 11.15 9.32 -4.12
C SER A 295 9.88 10.16 -3.93
N GLN A 296 10.07 11.48 -3.82
CA GLN A 296 9.17 12.39 -4.51
C GLN A 296 9.47 12.25 -6.00
N LEU A 297 8.60 11.62 -6.78
CA LEU A 297 8.40 12.15 -8.14
C LEU A 297 7.57 13.41 -7.90
N TYR A 298 8.29 14.54 -7.90
CA TYR A 298 7.95 15.77 -7.23
C TYR A 298 6.60 16.37 -7.66
N TYR A 299 5.58 16.12 -6.85
CA TYR A 299 4.62 17.17 -6.49
C TYR A 299 5.02 17.68 -5.11
N LYS A 300 5.91 18.68 -5.06
CA LYS A 300 6.07 19.46 -3.84
C LYS A 300 4.97 20.49 -3.88
N ASN A 301 4.10 20.49 -2.88
CA ASN A 301 3.12 21.55 -2.65
C ASN A 301 3.89 22.82 -2.24
N ASN A 302 4.64 23.39 -3.19
CA ASN A 302 5.14 24.73 -3.08
C ASN A 302 3.98 25.58 -3.58
N THR A 303 3.24 26.22 -2.66
CA THR A 303 2.05 27.05 -2.98
C THR A 303 2.37 28.23 -3.91
N SER A 304 3.62 28.33 -4.36
CA SER A 304 4.19 29.38 -5.17
C SER A 304 4.65 28.90 -6.55
N HIS A 305 4.82 27.62 -6.88
CA HIS A 305 5.22 27.23 -8.26
C HIS A 305 4.59 25.89 -8.60
N ILE A 306 3.87 25.80 -9.71
CA ILE A 306 3.11 24.60 -10.09
C ILE A 306 3.20 24.34 -11.59
N GLY A 307 3.04 23.09 -12.01
CA GLY A 307 2.91 22.75 -13.42
C GLY A 307 2.85 21.25 -13.65
N ALA A 308 2.69 20.86 -14.92
CA ALA A 308 2.75 19.47 -15.35
C ALA A 308 3.45 19.33 -16.70
N ILE A 309 4.10 18.19 -16.93
CA ILE A 309 4.59 17.79 -18.25
C ILE A 309 3.48 16.92 -18.85
N ASP A 310 3.01 17.32 -20.03
CA ASP A 310 1.99 16.59 -20.77
C ASP A 310 2.61 15.42 -21.54
N ASN A 311 3.81 15.61 -22.10
CA ASN A 311 4.50 14.61 -22.91
C ASN A 311 6.01 14.89 -23.04
N LEU A 312 6.77 13.83 -23.29
CA LEU A 312 8.19 13.85 -23.65
C LEU A 312 8.36 13.18 -25.01
N LYS A 313 9.11 13.82 -25.93
CA LYS A 313 9.32 13.30 -27.28
C LYS A 313 10.80 13.34 -27.63
N GLU A 314 11.31 12.23 -28.13
CA GLU A 314 12.62 12.18 -28.79
C GLU A 314 12.51 12.77 -30.20
N ILE A 315 13.36 13.75 -30.51
CA ILE A 315 13.45 14.30 -31.87
C ILE A 315 14.52 13.56 -32.66
N ASN A 316 15.65 13.25 -32.02
CA ASN A 316 16.78 12.47 -32.54
C ASN A 316 17.57 11.90 -31.34
N ASN A 317 18.56 11.03 -31.60
CA ASN A 317 19.37 10.36 -30.56
C ASN A 317 20.10 11.32 -29.58
N TYR A 318 20.03 12.64 -29.75
CA TYR A 318 20.70 13.62 -28.91
C TYR A 318 19.79 14.76 -28.44
N GLN A 319 18.49 14.74 -28.77
CA GLN A 319 17.58 15.83 -28.45
C GLN A 319 16.25 15.34 -27.89
N LEU A 320 15.90 15.96 -26.77
CA LEU A 320 14.67 15.71 -26.03
C LEU A 320 13.77 16.94 -26.09
N GLU A 321 12.52 16.73 -26.48
CA GLU A 321 11.46 17.72 -26.43
C GLU A 321 10.54 17.46 -25.24
N ILE A 322 10.29 18.49 -24.44
CA ILE A 322 9.47 18.44 -23.24
C ILE A 322 8.28 19.36 -23.40
N ASN A 323 7.07 18.80 -23.43
CA ASN A 323 5.83 19.55 -23.56
C ASN A 323 5.09 19.57 -22.23
N GLY A 324 4.59 20.74 -21.81
CA GLY A 324 3.89 20.87 -20.55
C GLY A 324 3.27 22.26 -20.34
N TRP A 325 2.96 22.56 -19.08
CA TRP A 325 2.55 23.87 -18.62
C TRP A 325 3.11 24.16 -17.24
N ALA A 326 3.42 25.42 -16.96
CA ALA A 326 4.05 25.87 -15.73
C ALA A 326 3.54 27.24 -15.29
N LEU A 327 3.49 27.46 -13.98
CA LEU A 327 3.12 28.72 -13.34
C LEU A 327 4.10 29.04 -12.22
N GLY A 328 4.55 30.30 -12.18
CA GLY A 328 5.24 30.89 -11.05
C GLY A 328 4.29 31.32 -9.93
N TYR A 329 4.85 31.99 -8.92
CA TYR A 329 4.12 32.35 -7.68
C TYR A 329 3.09 33.44 -7.87
N ASN A 330 3.26 34.21 -8.92
CA ASN A 330 2.35 35.24 -9.39
C ASN A 330 1.23 34.66 -10.28
N GLY A 331 1.21 33.36 -10.55
CA GLY A 331 0.23 32.75 -11.45
C GLY A 331 0.49 32.96 -12.93
N GLN A 332 1.66 33.50 -13.28
CA GLN A 332 2.10 33.73 -14.67
C GLN A 332 3.06 32.63 -15.13
N LYS A 333 3.28 32.54 -16.44
CA LYS A 333 4.29 31.61 -16.98
C LYS A 333 5.70 31.96 -16.45
N PRO A 334 6.59 30.98 -16.21
CA PRO A 334 7.98 31.23 -15.85
C PRO A 334 8.74 31.95 -16.97
N GLU A 335 9.64 32.87 -16.61
CA GLU A 335 10.51 33.55 -17.58
C GLU A 335 11.75 32.74 -17.95
N SER A 336 12.10 31.75 -17.11
CA SER A 336 13.27 30.90 -17.30
C SER A 336 13.02 29.48 -16.80
N PHE A 337 13.74 28.53 -17.40
CA PHE A 337 13.69 27.13 -17.01
C PHE A 337 15.10 26.59 -16.77
N ARG A 338 15.22 25.59 -15.89
CA ARG A 338 16.34 24.64 -15.88
C ARG A 338 15.77 23.24 -15.96
N VAL A 339 16.44 22.37 -16.69
CA VAL A 339 16.04 20.97 -16.86
C VAL A 339 17.11 20.08 -16.25
N ILE A 340 16.75 19.30 -15.24
CA ILE A 340 17.64 18.36 -14.56
C ILE A 340 17.16 16.94 -14.87
N ALA A 341 18.00 16.17 -15.55
CA ALA A 341 17.86 14.75 -15.78
C ALA A 341 18.53 13.93 -14.66
N ASN A 342 17.96 12.76 -14.36
CA ASN A 342 18.49 11.80 -13.37
C ASN A 342 18.83 12.41 -11.99
N GLN A 343 18.22 13.55 -11.64
CA GLN A 343 18.47 14.33 -10.43
C GLN A 343 19.86 15.00 -10.31
N HIS A 344 20.76 14.82 -11.27
CA HIS A 344 22.13 15.33 -11.18
C HIS A 344 22.67 15.95 -12.47
N LEU A 345 22.06 15.67 -13.62
CA LEU A 345 22.53 16.10 -14.92
C LEU A 345 21.70 17.29 -15.41
N GLU A 346 22.29 18.50 -15.45
CA GLU A 346 21.62 19.64 -16.05
C GLU A 346 21.70 19.57 -17.58
N LEU A 347 20.54 19.48 -18.23
CA LEU A 347 20.43 19.43 -19.68
C LEU A 347 20.45 20.86 -20.25
N PRO A 348 21.33 21.17 -21.21
CA PRO A 348 21.33 22.47 -21.88
C PRO A 348 20.02 22.69 -22.64
N ILE A 349 19.29 23.75 -22.31
CA ILE A 349 18.10 24.18 -23.05
C ILE A 349 18.53 24.91 -24.32
N LYS A 350 18.04 24.45 -25.47
CA LYS A 350 18.26 25.08 -26.78
C LYS A 350 17.19 26.09 -27.13
N ASP A 351 15.94 25.72 -26.87
CA ASP A 351 14.79 26.52 -27.26
C ASP A 351 13.63 26.32 -26.30
N ILE A 352 12.82 27.37 -26.15
CA ILE A 352 11.61 27.40 -25.33
C ILE A 352 10.51 28.07 -26.17
N ALA A 353 9.49 27.30 -26.54
CA ALA A 353 8.31 27.81 -27.23
C ALA A 353 7.08 27.79 -26.29
N PHE A 354 6.53 28.97 -25.98
CA PHE A 354 5.32 29.07 -25.16
C PHE A 354 4.05 28.85 -26.00
N LYS A 355 3.00 28.32 -25.37
CA LYS A 355 1.73 27.92 -26.00
C LYS A 355 0.54 28.33 -25.13
N ASN A 356 -0.59 28.60 -25.77
CA ASN A 356 -1.84 28.87 -25.07
C ASN A 356 -2.40 27.59 -24.42
N ARG A 357 -2.86 27.69 -23.17
CA ARG A 357 -3.50 26.65 -22.37
C ARG A 357 -4.78 27.19 -21.70
N PRO A 358 -5.84 27.45 -22.50
CA PRO A 358 -7.13 27.91 -21.98
C PRO A 358 -7.81 26.88 -21.05
N ASP A 359 -7.43 25.61 -21.16
CA ASP A 359 -7.82 24.55 -20.22
C ASP A 359 -7.18 24.75 -18.83
N VAL A 360 -5.89 25.10 -18.77
CA VAL A 360 -5.19 25.39 -17.51
C VAL A 360 -5.73 26.67 -16.88
N LEU A 361 -5.91 27.74 -17.67
CA LEU A 361 -6.51 28.98 -17.21
C LEU A 361 -7.90 28.79 -16.58
N ARG A 362 -8.71 27.88 -17.13
CA ARG A 362 -10.06 27.59 -16.62
C ARG A 362 -10.06 26.67 -15.38
N THR A 363 -9.05 25.82 -15.24
CA THR A 363 -9.06 24.74 -14.24
C THR A 363 -8.23 25.08 -13.01
N ILE A 364 -7.15 25.85 -13.18
CA ILE A 364 -6.19 26.15 -12.11
C ILE A 364 -6.46 27.56 -11.59
N ALA A 365 -6.97 27.66 -10.35
CA ALA A 365 -7.36 28.93 -9.74
C ALA A 365 -6.21 29.95 -9.62
N LEU A 366 -4.95 29.49 -9.57
CA LEU A 366 -3.76 30.35 -9.53
C LEU A 366 -3.43 30.96 -10.91
N CYS A 367 -3.86 30.35 -12.01
CA CYS A 367 -3.48 30.74 -13.36
C CYS A 367 -4.10 32.07 -13.77
N ASN A 368 -3.27 33.02 -14.21
CA ASN A 368 -3.73 34.28 -14.83
C ASN A 368 -3.02 34.57 -16.16
N ASP A 369 -2.32 33.58 -16.71
CA ASP A 369 -1.60 33.66 -17.97
C ASP A 369 -1.98 32.49 -18.88
N GLU A 370 -2.70 32.78 -19.96
CA GLU A 370 -3.09 31.77 -20.93
C GLU A 370 -1.87 31.16 -21.64
N GLN A 371 -0.73 31.85 -21.71
CA GLN A 371 0.51 31.37 -22.35
C GLN A 371 1.38 30.51 -21.43
N CYS A 372 0.79 29.89 -20.40
CA CYS A 372 1.51 29.05 -19.44
C CYS A 372 1.95 27.68 -19.98
N GLY A 373 1.53 27.30 -21.19
CA GLY A 373 2.04 26.10 -21.87
C GLY A 373 3.44 26.31 -22.43
N PHE A 374 4.25 25.26 -22.52
CA PHE A 374 5.59 25.32 -23.09
C PHE A 374 5.98 24.05 -23.87
N THR A 375 6.97 24.23 -24.74
CA THR A 375 7.80 23.18 -25.33
C THR A 375 9.26 23.57 -25.11
N ILE A 376 10.02 22.73 -24.40
CA ILE A 376 11.45 22.92 -24.17
C ILE A 376 12.22 21.89 -24.98
N ALA A 377 13.19 22.34 -25.77
CA ALA A 377 14.14 21.46 -26.45
C ALA A 377 15.47 21.42 -25.68
N CYS A 378 15.94 20.23 -25.34
CA CYS A 378 17.19 20.00 -24.62
C CYS A 378 18.14 19.10 -25.41
N ASP A 379 19.44 19.38 -25.33
CA ASP A 379 20.47 18.43 -25.77
C ASP A 379 20.72 17.41 -24.66
N VAL A 380 20.86 16.14 -25.03
CA VAL A 380 21.20 15.04 -24.13
C VAL A 380 22.64 14.56 -24.41
N PRO A 381 23.53 14.50 -23.41
CA PRO A 381 24.88 13.99 -23.58
C PRO A 381 24.89 12.55 -24.08
N GLN A 382 25.88 12.20 -24.91
CA GLN A 382 26.04 10.84 -25.41
C GLN A 382 26.27 9.85 -24.25
N ASN A 383 25.74 8.63 -24.38
CA ASN A 383 25.85 7.54 -23.40
C ASN A 383 25.12 7.75 -22.06
N GLU A 384 24.25 8.76 -21.95
CA GLU A 384 23.40 8.96 -20.78
C GLU A 384 22.00 8.34 -20.97
N VAL A 385 21.55 7.57 -19.97
CA VAL A 385 20.20 7.02 -19.94
C VAL A 385 19.31 7.90 -19.07
N ILE A 386 18.34 8.57 -19.67
CA ILE A 386 17.48 9.53 -18.96
C ILE A 386 16.28 8.80 -18.35
N ASN A 387 16.37 8.53 -17.05
CA ASN A 387 15.37 7.82 -16.25
C ASN A 387 14.40 8.75 -15.51
N SER A 388 14.67 10.05 -15.44
CA SER A 388 13.80 11.04 -14.80
C SER A 388 14.12 12.45 -15.26
N ILE A 389 13.11 13.32 -15.36
CA ILE A 389 13.26 14.74 -15.66
C ILE A 389 12.57 15.62 -14.61
N SER A 390 13.23 16.71 -14.24
CA SER A 390 12.72 17.76 -13.37
C SER A 390 12.93 19.14 -14.01
N ILE A 391 11.93 20.02 -13.88
CA ILE A 391 11.96 21.39 -14.41
C ILE A 391 11.89 22.40 -13.26
N TYR A 392 12.77 23.40 -13.31
CA TYR A 392 12.90 24.45 -12.30
C TYR A 392 12.71 25.85 -12.90
N HIS A 393 12.24 26.80 -12.09
CA HIS A 393 12.22 28.24 -12.33
C HIS A 393 13.33 28.86 -11.47
N GLY A 394 14.45 29.26 -12.09
CA GLY A 394 15.65 29.62 -11.34
C GLY A 394 16.12 28.47 -10.43
N ASN A 395 16.08 28.67 -9.11
CA ASN A 395 16.39 27.62 -8.12
C ASN A 395 15.16 26.94 -7.52
N ASN A 396 13.95 27.30 -7.96
CA ASN A 396 12.70 26.78 -7.42
C ASN A 396 12.15 25.65 -8.30
N PRO A 397 11.80 24.48 -7.75
CA PRO A 397 11.20 23.40 -8.54
C PRO A 397 9.79 23.79 -9.00
N ILE A 398 9.44 23.47 -10.25
CA ILE A 398 8.11 23.72 -10.83
C ILE A 398 7.37 22.40 -11.11
N ILE A 399 8.05 21.44 -11.76
CA ILE A 399 7.43 20.20 -12.28
C ILE A 399 8.43 19.04 -12.21
N SER A 400 7.96 17.84 -11.94
CA SER A 400 8.71 16.61 -12.24
C SER A 400 7.78 15.56 -12.85
N THR A 401 8.20 14.93 -13.95
CA THR A 401 7.54 13.70 -14.42
C THR A 401 8.53 12.71 -15.04
N GLY A 402 8.30 11.43 -14.71
CA GLY A 402 8.25 10.31 -15.68
C GLY A 402 9.55 9.58 -16.01
N LEU A 403 9.54 8.26 -15.79
CA LEU A 403 10.52 7.30 -16.31
C LEU A 403 10.45 7.20 -17.83
N LEU A 404 11.55 7.52 -18.52
CA LEU A 404 11.84 7.02 -19.86
C LEU A 404 12.91 5.94 -19.76
N ASN A 405 12.79 4.91 -20.59
CA ASN A 405 13.96 4.14 -21.02
C ASN A 405 14.47 4.85 -22.29
N PHE A 406 15.11 6.01 -22.13
CA PHE A 406 15.78 6.70 -23.22
C PHE A 406 17.23 6.24 -23.25
N GLN A 407 17.56 5.33 -24.16
CA GLN A 407 18.93 4.86 -24.38
C GLN A 407 19.49 5.51 -25.64
N ILE A 408 20.53 6.32 -25.49
CA ILE A 408 21.37 6.73 -26.61
C ILE A 408 22.29 5.55 -26.92
N ASN A 409 21.97 4.79 -27.96
CA ASN A 409 22.88 3.77 -28.47
C ASN A 409 23.99 4.41 -29.31
N GLU A 410 25.23 3.96 -29.10
CA GLU A 410 26.36 4.28 -29.98
C GLU A 410 25.98 3.93 -31.43
N LEU A 411 25.99 4.93 -32.31
CA LEU A 411 26.15 4.69 -33.74
C LEU A 411 27.66 4.49 -33.98
N LEU A 412 28.02 3.26 -34.38
CA LEU A 412 29.26 2.97 -35.10
C LEU A 412 29.37 3.83 -36.37
#